data_AF-A0A3D4A6Q1-F1
#
_entry.id   AF-A0A3D4A6Q1-F1
#
_cell.length_a   1.000
_cell.length_b   1.000
_cell.length_c   1.000
_cell.angle_alpha   90.00
_cell.angle_beta   90.00
_cell.angle_gamma   90.00
#
_symmetry.space_group_name_H-M   'P 1'
#
loop_
_entity.id
_entity.type
_entity.pdbx_description
1 polymer ?
#
loop_
_entity_poly.entity_id
_entity_poly.type
_entity_poly.pdbx_seq_one_letter_code
_entity_poly.pdbx_strand_id
1 'polypeptide(L)'
;MVSRSVVLLLLFVGISSVRAEESGTYDPTDSYKVTEIHGWKVYVQKRLYREKKEVGKEALAILENQLFKVTRAVPEEKLAKLKEVPIWVCDRKDGPIHYHPAKEWLVDNNYNPDKAKAVDISRAENIIRSHRDQPWVMLHELAHAYHDRVISFEDERVIA
;
A
#
# COMPACT_ATOMS: atom_id res chain seq x y z
N MET A 1 21.44 11.15 75.16
CA MET A 1 21.39 9.89 74.40
C MET A 1 20.12 9.92 73.54
N VAL A 2 20.29 10.09 72.21
CA VAL A 2 19.54 9.49 71.08
C VAL A 2 17.99 9.67 71.06
N SER A 3 17.26 10.10 70.02
CA SER A 3 17.48 10.21 68.57
C SER A 3 16.47 11.21 67.98
N ARG A 4 16.86 11.94 66.93
CA ARG A 4 15.95 12.75 66.09
C ARG A 4 15.30 11.85 65.03
N SER A 5 13.97 11.73 65.03
CA SER A 5 13.25 11.04 63.95
C SER A 5 13.08 11.98 62.75
N VAL A 6 13.78 11.67 61.66
CA VAL A 6 13.59 12.30 60.35
C VAL A 6 12.49 11.55 59.61
N VAL A 7 11.40 12.24 59.28
CA VAL A 7 10.33 11.70 58.42
C VAL A 7 10.73 11.96 56.96
N LEU A 8 11.04 10.89 56.22
CA LEU A 8 11.37 10.95 54.81
C LEU A 8 10.07 10.80 54.00
N LEU A 9 9.59 11.90 53.42
CA LEU A 9 8.43 11.90 52.52
C LEU A 9 8.90 11.47 51.12
N LEU A 10 8.59 10.24 50.73
CA LEU A 10 8.86 9.74 49.37
C LEU A 10 7.75 10.18 48.42
N LEU A 11 8.03 11.19 47.59
CA LEU A 11 7.21 11.58 46.46
C LEU A 11 7.34 10.53 45.34
N PHE A 12 6.30 9.70 45.16
CA PHE A 12 6.15 8.89 43.95
C PHE A 12 5.72 9.80 42.80
N VAL A 13 6.69 10.26 42.00
CA VAL A 13 6.43 10.85 40.69
C VAL A 13 6.02 9.72 39.76
N GLY A 14 4.72 9.63 39.46
CA GLY A 14 4.21 8.74 38.43
C GLY A 14 4.77 9.18 37.08
N ILE A 15 5.67 8.39 36.49
CA ILE A 15 6.08 8.57 35.11
C ILE A 15 4.91 8.07 34.26
N SER A 16 4.00 8.98 33.89
CA SER A 16 3.08 8.72 32.79
C SER A 16 3.92 8.51 31.54
N SER A 17 3.95 7.28 31.04
CA SER A 17 4.56 6.97 29.75
C SER A 17 3.74 7.70 28.68
N VAL A 18 4.20 8.89 28.29
CA VAL A 18 3.75 9.54 27.05
C VAL A 18 4.18 8.60 25.94
N ARG A 19 3.22 7.85 25.40
CA ARG A 19 3.43 7.08 24.19
C ARG A 19 3.60 8.11 23.08
N ALA A 20 4.85 8.34 22.68
CA ALA A 20 5.13 9.11 21.48
C ALA A 20 4.35 8.45 20.34
N GLU A 21 3.43 9.20 19.72
CA GLU A 21 2.98 8.85 18.38
C GLU A 21 4.24 8.88 17.52
N GLU A 22 4.66 7.72 16.99
CA GLU A 22 5.60 7.73 15.89
C GLU A 22 4.96 8.58 14.80
N SER A 23 5.53 9.76 14.54
CA SER A 23 5.19 10.54 13.36
C SER A 23 5.60 9.69 12.16
N GLY A 24 4.67 8.86 11.67
CA GLY A 24 4.97 7.85 10.67
C GLY A 24 5.62 8.49 9.44
N THR A 25 6.77 7.94 9.03
CA THR A 25 7.47 8.33 7.79
C THR A 25 6.66 7.99 6.53
N TYR A 26 5.55 7.26 6.69
CA TYR A 26 4.59 6.88 5.68
C TYR A 26 3.15 7.03 6.18
N ASP A 27 2.20 7.06 5.24
CA ASP A 27 0.78 7.09 5.56
C ASP A 27 0.27 5.70 6.05
N PRO A 28 -0.28 5.60 7.29
CA PRO A 28 -0.79 4.35 7.84
C PRO A 28 -2.04 3.85 7.10
N THR A 29 -2.37 2.56 7.26
CA THR A 29 -3.45 1.88 6.51
C THR A 29 -4.83 2.51 6.75
N ASP A 30 -5.08 3.03 7.95
CA ASP A 30 -6.31 3.74 8.31
C ASP A 30 -6.47 5.10 7.60
N SER A 31 -5.42 5.64 7.00
CA SER A 31 -5.49 6.83 6.15
C SER A 31 -6.10 6.54 4.76
N TYR A 32 -6.39 5.28 4.46
CA TYR A 32 -7.00 4.82 3.21
C TYR A 32 -8.47 4.45 3.42
N LYS A 33 -9.27 4.67 2.38
CA LYS A 33 -10.61 4.12 2.25
C LYS A 33 -10.52 2.89 1.34
N VAL A 34 -11.08 1.78 1.79
CA VAL A 34 -11.21 0.57 0.97
C VAL A 34 -12.43 0.71 0.07
N THR A 35 -12.25 0.40 -1.21
CA THR A 35 -13.32 0.24 -2.20
C THR A 35 -13.07 -1.01 -3.04
N GLU A 36 -14.09 -1.44 -3.76
CA GLU A 36 -13.96 -2.50 -4.77
C GLU A 36 -14.01 -1.89 -6.17
N ILE A 37 -13.14 -2.34 -7.07
CA ILE A 37 -13.17 -2.00 -8.50
C ILE A 37 -13.00 -3.30 -9.28
N HIS A 38 -14.00 -3.69 -10.08
CA HIS A 38 -14.00 -4.93 -10.87
C HIS A 38 -13.62 -6.23 -10.10
N GLY A 39 -13.89 -6.27 -8.79
CA GLY A 39 -13.55 -7.40 -7.91
C GLY A 39 -12.15 -7.33 -7.28
N TRP A 40 -11.37 -6.27 -7.52
CA TRP A 40 -10.15 -5.98 -6.76
C TRP A 40 -10.46 -5.17 -5.51
N LYS A 41 -9.79 -5.50 -4.40
CA LYS A 41 -9.74 -4.64 -3.20
C LYS A 41 -8.77 -3.49 -3.44
N VAL A 42 -9.27 -2.27 -3.46
CA VAL A 42 -8.49 -1.05 -3.72
C VAL A 42 -8.48 -0.15 -2.49
N TYR A 43 -7.28 0.14 -1.97
CA TYR A 43 -7.05 1.09 -0.90
C TYR A 43 -6.75 2.46 -1.50
N VAL A 44 -7.68 3.40 -1.37
CA VAL A 44 -7.53 4.74 -1.94
C VAL A 44 -7.32 5.73 -0.83
N GLN A 45 -6.27 6.53 -0.94
CA GLN A 45 -5.92 7.47 0.11
C GLN A 45 -7.02 8.51 0.32
N LYS A 46 -7.44 8.73 1.58
CA LYS A 46 -8.60 9.57 1.91
C LYS A 46 -8.49 11.00 1.36
N ARG A 47 -7.27 11.56 1.26
CA ARG A 47 -7.05 12.91 0.69
C ARG A 47 -7.35 13.00 -0.81
N LEU A 48 -7.25 11.90 -1.57
CA LEU A 48 -7.68 11.86 -2.98
C LEU A 48 -9.20 12.01 -3.14
N TYR A 49 -9.99 11.77 -2.08
CA TYR A 49 -11.43 12.06 -2.07
C TYR A 49 -11.80 13.43 -1.51
N ARG A 50 -10.86 14.16 -0.91
CA ARG A 50 -11.15 15.40 -0.15
C ARG A 50 -10.37 16.60 -0.65
N GLU A 51 -9.05 16.51 -0.60
CA GLU A 51 -8.14 17.62 -0.87
C GLU A 51 -7.73 17.62 -2.34
N LYS A 52 -7.44 16.44 -2.91
CA LYS A 52 -7.03 16.23 -4.30
C LYS A 52 -8.10 15.54 -5.14
N LYS A 53 -9.34 16.01 -5.05
CA LYS A 53 -10.52 15.36 -5.65
C LYS A 53 -10.39 15.10 -7.14
N GLU A 54 -9.92 16.07 -7.91
CA GLU A 54 -9.81 15.92 -9.37
C GLU A 54 -8.75 14.87 -9.76
N VAL A 55 -7.58 14.90 -9.11
CA VAL A 55 -6.53 13.87 -9.29
C VAL A 55 -7.06 12.49 -8.91
N GLY A 56 -7.74 12.40 -7.76
CA GLY A 56 -8.33 11.13 -7.30
C GLY A 56 -9.36 10.59 -8.28
N LYS A 57 -10.28 11.44 -8.76
CA LYS A 57 -11.31 11.08 -9.73
C LYS A 57 -10.70 10.58 -11.05
N GLU A 58 -9.72 11.31 -11.59
CA GLU A 58 -9.09 10.95 -12.85
C GLU A 58 -8.27 9.66 -12.73
N ALA A 59 -7.45 9.53 -11.68
CA ALA A 59 -6.66 8.31 -11.45
C ALA A 59 -7.55 7.08 -11.27
N LEU A 60 -8.66 7.19 -10.55
CA LEU A 60 -9.60 6.07 -10.36
C LEU A 60 -10.34 5.70 -11.65
N ALA A 61 -10.71 6.67 -12.49
CA ALA A 61 -11.33 6.38 -13.79
C ALA A 61 -10.36 5.64 -14.73
N ILE A 62 -9.09 6.03 -14.73
CA ILE A 62 -8.04 5.34 -15.51
C ILE A 62 -7.78 3.95 -14.95
N LEU A 63 -7.68 3.81 -13.63
CA LEU A 63 -7.52 2.51 -12.97
C LEU A 63 -8.68 1.58 -13.30
N GLU A 64 -9.91 2.05 -13.18
CA GLU A 64 -11.12 1.29 -13.54
C GLU A 64 -11.07 0.84 -15.00
N ASN A 65 -10.73 1.73 -15.93
CA ASN A 65 -10.57 1.36 -17.33
C ASN A 65 -9.51 0.27 -17.56
N GLN A 66 -8.33 0.41 -16.95
CA GLN A 66 -7.26 -0.59 -17.11
C GLN A 66 -7.65 -1.93 -16.48
N LEU A 67 -8.26 -1.94 -15.30
CA LEU A 67 -8.74 -3.16 -14.65
C LEU A 67 -9.86 -3.82 -15.45
N PHE A 68 -10.78 -3.04 -16.02
CA PHE A 68 -11.79 -3.57 -16.96
C PHE A 68 -11.11 -4.29 -18.12
N LYS A 69 -10.12 -3.67 -18.76
CA LYS A 69 -9.37 -4.30 -19.86
C LYS A 69 -8.69 -5.60 -19.41
N VAL A 70 -8.12 -5.65 -18.20
CA VAL A 70 -7.56 -6.88 -17.62
C VAL A 70 -8.62 -7.98 -17.52
N THR A 71 -9.84 -7.66 -17.05
CA THR A 71 -10.93 -8.66 -16.98
C THR A 71 -11.33 -9.23 -18.33
N ARG A 72 -11.07 -8.51 -19.42
CA ARG A 72 -11.38 -8.95 -20.79
C ARG A 72 -10.23 -9.71 -21.45
N ALA A 73 -8.99 -9.47 -21.01
CA ALA A 73 -7.79 -10.03 -21.61
C ALA A 73 -7.34 -11.34 -20.95
N VAL A 74 -7.60 -11.51 -19.65
CA VAL A 74 -7.07 -12.64 -18.87
C VAL A 74 -8.12 -13.74 -18.70
N PRO A 75 -7.80 -15.03 -18.94
CA PRO A 75 -8.70 -16.15 -18.68
C PRO A 75 -9.19 -16.20 -17.24
N GLU A 76 -10.44 -16.60 -17.03
CA GLU A 76 -11.14 -16.52 -15.74
C GLU A 76 -10.37 -17.16 -14.58
N GLU A 77 -9.80 -18.35 -14.80
CA GLU A 77 -9.02 -19.07 -13.78
C GLU A 77 -7.82 -18.23 -13.27
N LYS A 78 -7.12 -17.55 -14.18
CA LYS A 78 -5.95 -16.74 -13.83
C LYS A 78 -6.37 -15.38 -13.28
N LEU A 79 -7.45 -14.82 -13.83
CA LEU A 79 -8.05 -13.57 -13.36
C LEU A 79 -8.49 -13.68 -11.89
N ALA A 80 -9.03 -14.83 -11.47
CA ALA A 80 -9.39 -15.07 -10.07
C ALA A 80 -8.19 -14.86 -9.13
N LYS A 81 -7.01 -15.35 -9.51
CA LYS A 81 -5.76 -15.14 -8.75
C LYS A 81 -5.28 -13.70 -8.77
N LEU A 82 -5.42 -13.00 -9.90
CA LEU A 82 -5.07 -11.58 -9.97
C LEU A 82 -5.95 -10.70 -9.08
N LYS A 83 -7.23 -11.04 -8.91
CA LYS A 83 -8.17 -10.29 -8.06
C LYS A 83 -7.86 -10.39 -6.56
N GLU A 84 -7.12 -11.42 -6.14
CA GLU A 84 -6.63 -11.55 -4.76
C GLU A 84 -5.48 -10.56 -4.44
N VAL A 85 -4.93 -9.86 -5.43
CA VAL A 85 -3.84 -8.90 -5.25
C VAL A 85 -4.42 -7.54 -4.84
N PRO A 86 -4.11 -7.01 -3.64
CA PRO A 86 -4.55 -5.68 -3.26
C PRO A 86 -3.91 -4.61 -4.13
N ILE A 87 -4.64 -3.52 -4.37
CA ILE A 87 -4.13 -2.35 -5.09
C ILE A 87 -4.19 -1.13 -4.16
N TRP A 88 -3.13 -0.34 -4.11
CA TRP A 88 -3.05 0.89 -3.33
C TRP A 88 -2.93 2.08 -4.27
N VAL A 89 -3.78 3.10 -4.07
CA VAL A 89 -3.73 4.38 -4.78
C VAL A 89 -3.35 5.45 -3.78
N CYS A 90 -2.11 5.90 -3.88
CA CYS A 90 -1.47 6.78 -2.92
C CYS A 90 -1.21 8.16 -3.54
N ASP A 91 -0.86 9.10 -2.68
CA ASP A 91 -0.52 10.48 -3.00
C ASP A 91 0.80 10.86 -2.30
N ARG A 92 1.83 10.03 -2.47
CA ARG A 92 3.16 10.30 -1.92
C ARG A 92 3.83 11.46 -2.68
N LYS A 93 4.95 11.99 -2.15
CA LYS A 93 5.78 12.97 -2.86
C LYS A 93 6.63 12.37 -3.99
N ASP A 94 6.85 11.06 -3.97
CA ASP A 94 7.65 10.29 -4.92
C ASP A 94 7.15 8.83 -5.02
N GLY A 95 7.80 8.03 -5.86
CA GLY A 95 7.58 6.59 -5.99
C GLY A 95 6.89 6.18 -7.31
N PRO A 96 7.08 4.94 -7.76
CA PRO A 96 6.56 4.43 -9.03
C PRO A 96 5.15 3.82 -8.90
N ILE A 97 4.65 3.26 -9.99
CA ILE A 97 3.64 2.20 -9.96
C ILE A 97 4.42 0.89 -9.95
N HIS A 98 4.28 0.06 -8.92
CA HIS A 98 4.98 -1.24 -8.85
C HIS A 98 4.31 -2.25 -7.93
N TYR A 99 4.63 -3.53 -8.11
CA TYR A 99 4.34 -4.59 -7.16
C TYR A 99 5.42 -4.71 -6.07
N HIS A 100 4.99 -4.89 -4.81
CA HIS A 100 5.90 -5.08 -3.67
C HIS A 100 5.99 -6.57 -3.26
N PRO A 101 7.09 -7.28 -3.57
CA PRO A 101 7.20 -8.71 -3.27
C PRO A 101 7.43 -9.02 -1.79
N ALA A 102 8.00 -8.09 -1.01
CA ALA A 102 8.48 -8.36 0.34
C ALA A 102 8.27 -7.15 1.27
N LYS A 103 8.16 -7.42 2.58
CA LYS A 103 7.88 -6.40 3.61
C LYS A 103 9.14 -5.63 4.02
N GLU A 104 10.29 -6.28 3.96
CA GLU A 104 11.58 -5.79 4.43
C GLU A 104 11.96 -4.52 3.67
N TRP A 105 11.90 -4.56 2.33
CA TRP A 105 12.19 -3.39 1.48
C TRP A 105 11.24 -2.21 1.77
N LEU A 106 9.96 -2.48 2.06
CA LEU A 106 8.99 -1.43 2.41
C LEU A 106 9.41 -0.69 3.69
N VAL A 107 9.83 -1.43 4.72
CA VAL A 107 10.29 -0.86 6.00
C VAL A 107 11.54 -0.02 5.78
N ASP A 108 12.55 -0.56 5.09
CA ASP A 108 13.84 0.11 4.86
C ASP A 108 13.70 1.40 4.03
N ASN A 109 12.67 1.47 3.18
CA ASN A 109 12.43 2.61 2.28
C ASN A 109 11.29 3.53 2.73
N ASN A 110 10.82 3.43 3.98
CA ASN A 110 9.75 4.26 4.53
C ASN A 110 8.44 4.19 3.70
N TYR A 111 8.03 2.98 3.36
CA TYR A 111 6.69 2.66 2.86
C TYR A 111 5.89 1.94 3.93
N ASN A 112 4.57 1.99 3.80
CA ASN A 112 3.68 1.23 4.68
C ASN A 112 3.91 -0.28 4.47
N PRO A 113 4.34 -1.03 5.51
CA PRO A 113 4.64 -2.46 5.40
C PRO A 113 3.42 -3.33 5.06
N ASP A 114 2.19 -2.84 5.29
CA ASP A 114 0.95 -3.55 4.95
C ASP A 114 0.72 -3.65 3.43
N LYS A 115 1.55 -2.97 2.63
CA LYS A 115 1.57 -3.06 1.17
C LYS A 115 2.32 -4.28 0.63
N ALA A 116 2.89 -5.12 1.49
CA ALA A 116 3.55 -6.34 1.04
C ALA A 116 2.57 -7.22 0.26
N LYS A 117 3.03 -7.78 -0.87
CA LYS A 117 2.25 -8.57 -1.83
C LYS A 117 1.09 -7.80 -2.48
N ALA A 118 1.23 -6.48 -2.64
CA ALA A 118 0.26 -5.60 -3.29
C ALA A 118 0.88 -4.78 -4.44
N VAL A 119 0.03 -4.30 -5.34
CA VAL A 119 0.39 -3.27 -6.33
C VAL A 119 0.20 -1.90 -5.69
N ASP A 120 1.20 -1.02 -5.80
CA ASP A 120 1.19 0.33 -5.25
C ASP A 120 1.37 1.36 -6.37
N ILE A 121 0.30 2.11 -6.64
CA ILE A 121 0.37 3.38 -7.36
C ILE A 121 0.79 4.42 -6.33
N SER A 122 2.11 4.55 -6.12
CA SER A 122 2.69 5.40 -5.05
C SER A 122 2.26 6.86 -5.17
N ARG A 123 1.98 7.30 -6.40
CA ARG A 123 1.45 8.63 -6.74
C ARG A 123 0.34 8.49 -7.77
N ALA A 124 -0.85 8.95 -7.43
CA ALA A 124 -2.01 8.94 -8.32
C ALA A 124 -1.72 9.66 -9.65
N GLU A 125 -0.93 10.73 -9.64
CA GLU A 125 -0.54 11.43 -10.86
C GLU A 125 0.29 10.57 -11.82
N ASN A 126 0.95 9.50 -11.37
CA ASN A 126 1.74 8.63 -12.25
C ASN A 126 0.84 7.88 -13.23
N ILE A 127 -0.27 7.29 -12.77
CA ILE A 127 -1.17 6.56 -13.66
C ILE A 127 -1.85 7.51 -14.63
N ILE A 128 -2.14 8.75 -14.20
CA ILE A 128 -2.67 9.81 -15.07
C ILE A 128 -1.66 10.17 -16.17
N ARG A 129 -0.38 10.32 -15.83
CA ARG A 129 0.66 10.71 -16.79
C ARG A 129 0.98 9.60 -17.77
N SER A 130 1.06 8.34 -17.30
CA SER A 130 1.53 7.22 -18.11
C SER A 130 0.42 6.52 -18.91
N HIS A 131 -0.86 6.82 -18.70
CA HIS A 131 -1.96 5.98 -19.23
C HIS A 131 -1.98 5.77 -20.75
N ARG A 132 -1.42 6.72 -21.53
CA ARG A 132 -1.36 6.61 -23.00
C ARG A 132 -0.21 5.73 -23.45
N ASP A 133 0.96 5.91 -22.83
CA ASP A 133 2.20 5.20 -23.19
C ASP A 133 2.26 3.82 -22.53
N GLN A 134 1.62 3.66 -21.37
CA GLN A 134 1.52 2.42 -20.59
C GLN A 134 0.06 2.04 -20.30
N PRO A 135 -0.75 1.75 -21.35
CA PRO A 135 -2.18 1.48 -21.19
C PRO A 135 -2.49 0.12 -20.54
N TRP A 136 -1.45 -0.64 -20.18
CA TRP A 136 -1.50 -1.95 -19.54
C TRP A 136 -0.59 -2.03 -18.31
N VAL A 137 -0.21 -0.89 -17.71
CA VAL A 137 0.66 -0.88 -16.51
C VAL A 137 0.06 -1.73 -15.39
N MET A 138 -1.26 -1.73 -15.21
CA MET A 138 -1.88 -2.59 -14.20
C MET A 138 -1.73 -4.08 -14.52
N LEU A 139 -1.82 -4.49 -15.79
CA LEU A 139 -1.58 -5.89 -16.17
C LEU A 139 -0.11 -6.27 -15.94
N HIS A 140 0.82 -5.37 -16.25
CA HIS A 140 2.24 -5.57 -16.03
C HIS A 140 2.56 -5.82 -14.55
N GLU A 141 2.07 -4.97 -13.64
CA GLU A 141 2.29 -5.17 -12.20
C GLU A 141 1.57 -6.39 -11.63
N LEU A 142 0.36 -6.67 -12.13
CA LEU A 142 -0.37 -7.88 -11.76
C LEU A 142 0.34 -9.15 -12.26
N ALA A 143 1.08 -9.09 -13.36
CA ALA A 143 1.91 -10.20 -13.83
C ALA A 143 3.11 -10.44 -12.90
N HIS A 144 3.75 -9.38 -12.39
CA HIS A 144 4.75 -9.52 -11.32
C HIS A 144 4.16 -10.19 -10.08
N ALA A 145 2.96 -9.77 -9.67
CA ALA A 145 2.26 -10.40 -8.55
C ALA A 145 1.92 -11.88 -8.81
N TYR A 146 1.48 -12.22 -10.02
CA TYR A 146 1.14 -13.61 -10.37
C TYR A 146 2.39 -14.50 -10.40
N HIS A 147 3.50 -14.00 -10.94
CA HIS A 147 4.77 -14.74 -10.92
C HIS A 147 5.19 -15.02 -9.48
N ASP A 148 5.24 -14.01 -8.63
CA ASP A 148 5.64 -14.15 -7.23
C ASP A 148 4.69 -15.05 -6.41
N ARG A 149 3.37 -15.02 -6.68
CA ARG A 149 2.36 -15.70 -5.84
C ARG A 149 1.93 -17.08 -6.34
N VAL A 150 2.07 -17.37 -7.63
CA VAL A 150 1.47 -18.56 -8.26
C VAL A 150 2.50 -19.41 -9.00
N ILE A 151 3.37 -18.80 -9.80
CA ILE A 151 4.39 -19.55 -10.53
C ILE A 151 5.55 -19.86 -9.58
N SER A 152 6.05 -18.86 -8.85
CA SER A 152 7.33 -18.88 -8.12
C SER A 152 8.54 -18.99 -9.06
N PHE A 153 9.68 -18.48 -8.63
CA PHE A 153 10.97 -18.62 -9.33
C PHE A 153 11.48 -20.07 -9.34
N GLU A 154 10.84 -20.95 -8.57
CA GLU A 154 11.15 -22.38 -8.46
C GLU A 154 10.36 -23.24 -9.47
N ASP A 155 9.47 -22.65 -10.28
CA ASP A 155 8.73 -23.39 -11.31
C ASP A 155 9.68 -23.88 -12.41
N GLU A 156 9.62 -25.19 -12.70
CA GLU A 156 10.46 -25.80 -13.73
C GLU A 156 10.32 -25.13 -15.10
N ARG A 157 9.14 -24.56 -15.42
CA ARG A 157 8.89 -23.84 -16.69
C ARG A 157 9.52 -22.46 -16.74
N VAL A 158 9.95 -21.92 -15.61
CA VAL A 158 10.67 -20.64 -15.51
C VAL A 158 12.19 -20.86 -15.53
N ILE A 159 12.64 -22.01 -15.04
CA ILE A 159 14.07 -22.37 -14.96
C ILE A 159 14.58 -23.00 -16.27
N ALA A 160 13.73 -23.72 -17.00
CA ALA A 160 14.05 -24.38 -18.28
C ALA A 160 14.14 -23.42 -19.47
#